data_AF-A0A8J7I3R2-F1
#
_entry.id   AF-A0A8J7I3R2-F1
#
_cell.length_a   1.000
_cell.length_b   1.000
_cell.length_c   1.000
_cell.angle_alpha   90.00
_cell.angle_beta   90.00
_cell.angle_gamma   90.00
#
_symmetry.space_group_name_H-M   'P 1'
#
loop_
_entity.id
_entity.type
_entity.pdbx_description
1 polymer ?
#
loop_
_entity_poly.entity_id
_entity_poly.type
_entity_poly.pdbx_seq_one_letter_code
_entity_poly.pdbx_strand_id
1 'polypeptide(L)'
;MIERLQQALDSGQKISGADASFYFHELKEAEFMEQGYDWYTAHPMAIAHYGVSPYSLYHPEVIKAYPEDFNKNWTKAWGIE
;
A
#
# COMPACT_ATOMS: atom_id res chain seq x y z
N MET A 1 -5.40 8.17 -5.88
CA MET A 1 -5.47 7.57 -4.53
C MET A 1 -6.67 8.10 -3.74
N ILE A 2 -6.74 9.40 -3.42
CA ILE A 2 -7.90 9.99 -2.71
C ILE A 2 -9.20 9.87 -3.51
N GLU A 3 -9.16 10.09 -4.82
CA GLU A 3 -10.36 9.95 -5.66
C GLU A 3 -10.97 8.54 -5.61
N ARG A 4 -10.14 7.48 -5.58
CA ARG A 4 -10.61 6.09 -5.46
C ARG A 4 -11.23 5.82 -4.08
N LEU A 5 -10.68 6.42 -3.02
CA LEU A 5 -11.30 6.37 -1.68
C LEU A 5 -12.65 7.07 -1.67
N GLN A 6 -12.72 8.28 -2.23
CA GLN A 6 -13.96 9.04 -2.30
C GLN A 6 -15.02 8.28 -3.08
N GLN A 7 -14.65 7.69 -4.22
CA GLN A 7 -15.56 6.87 -5.02
C GLN A 7 -16.07 5.63 -4.27
N ALA A 8 -15.20 4.93 -3.53
CA ALA A 8 -15.60 3.80 -2.70
C ALA A 8 -16.60 4.25 -1.61
N LEU A 9 -16.33 5.38 -0.96
CA LEU A 9 -17.21 5.96 0.04
C LEU A 9 -18.58 6.36 -0.55
N ASP A 10 -18.59 7.10 -1.65
CA ASP A 10 -19.80 7.59 -2.31
C ASP A 10 -20.68 6.44 -2.83
N SER A 11 -20.05 5.34 -3.25
CA SER A 11 -20.75 4.14 -3.72
C SER A 11 -21.13 3.16 -2.60
N GLY A 12 -20.78 3.45 -1.35
CA GLY A 12 -21.01 2.55 -0.21
C GLY A 12 -20.21 1.23 -0.31
N GLN A 13 -19.14 1.21 -1.09
CA GLN A 13 -18.28 0.05 -1.28
C GLN A 13 -17.09 0.11 -0.32
N LYS A 14 -16.72 -1.06 0.23
CA LYS A 14 -15.47 -1.17 0.99
C LYS A 14 -14.28 -1.11 0.04
N ILE A 15 -13.22 -0.44 0.46
CA ILE A 15 -11.92 -0.52 -0.20
C ILE A 15 -11.40 -1.96 -0.14
N SER A 16 -10.67 -2.38 -1.17
CA SER A 16 -10.15 -3.73 -1.29
C SER A 16 -8.86 -3.75 -2.12
N GLY A 17 -8.19 -4.90 -2.20
CA GLY A 17 -6.97 -5.06 -3.00
C GLY A 17 -5.86 -4.10 -2.56
N ALA A 18 -5.13 -3.54 -3.53
CA ALA A 18 -3.99 -2.65 -3.26
C ALA A 18 -4.36 -1.38 -2.50
N ASP A 19 -5.55 -0.81 -2.72
CA ASP A 19 -5.99 0.36 -1.95
C ASP A 19 -6.13 0.00 -0.47
N ALA A 20 -6.77 -1.14 -0.15
CA ALA A 20 -6.86 -1.61 1.23
C ALA A 20 -5.47 -1.92 1.81
N SER A 21 -4.63 -2.67 1.08
CA SER A 21 -3.27 -2.99 1.52
C SER A 21 -2.46 -1.73 1.86
N PHE A 22 -2.50 -0.72 0.99
CA PHE A 22 -1.81 0.55 1.21
C PHE A 22 -2.31 1.25 2.46
N TYR A 23 -3.61 1.60 2.53
CA TYR A 23 -4.09 2.44 3.64
C TYR A 23 -4.02 1.73 5.00
N PHE A 24 -4.27 0.43 5.06
CA PHE A 24 -4.12 -0.31 6.32
C PHE A 24 -2.65 -0.41 6.75
N HIS A 25 -1.72 -0.57 5.80
CA HIS A 25 -0.29 -0.54 6.07
C HIS A 25 0.14 0.82 6.63
N GLU A 26 -0.17 1.92 5.93
CA GLU A 26 0.21 3.28 6.34
C GLU A 26 -0.33 3.62 7.74
N LEU A 27 -1.59 3.26 8.03
CA LEU A 27 -2.19 3.48 9.35
C LEU A 27 -1.47 2.69 10.45
N LYS A 28 -1.12 1.43 10.19
CA LYS A 28 -0.44 0.59 11.17
C LYS A 28 1.02 1.01 11.38
N GLU A 29 1.69 1.42 10.30
CA GLU A 29 3.03 2.00 10.37
C GLU A 29 3.02 3.26 11.23
N ALA A 30 2.10 4.19 10.97
CA ALA A 30 1.93 5.41 11.76
C ALA A 30 1.67 5.10 13.24
N GLU A 31 0.80 4.12 13.54
CA GLU A 31 0.54 3.67 14.91
C GLU A 31 1.82 3.15 15.60
N PHE A 32 2.65 2.37 14.91
CA PHE A 32 3.93 1.93 15.47
C PHE A 32 4.92 3.08 15.66
N MET A 33 4.95 4.04 14.74
CA MET A 33 5.79 5.23 14.90
C MET A 33 5.35 6.08 16.09
N GLU A 34 4.04 6.23 16.34
CA GLU A 34 3.50 6.89 17.53
C GLU A 34 3.87 6.17 18.83
N GLN A 35 4.10 4.85 18.78
CA GLN A 35 4.61 4.06 19.92
C GLN A 35 6.12 4.22 20.14
N GLY A 36 6.81 5.00 19.30
CA GLY A 36 8.23 5.33 19.44
C GLY A 36 9.18 4.48 18.60
N TYR A 37 8.66 3.62 17.71
CA TYR A 37 9.50 2.93 16.73
C TYR A 37 9.95 3.90 15.63
N ASP A 38 11.16 3.72 15.12
CA ASP A 38 11.59 4.42 13.92
C ASP A 38 10.95 3.80 12.67
N TRP A 39 11.04 4.51 11.55
CA TRP A 39 10.49 4.04 10.28
C TRP A 39 11.05 2.67 9.87
N TYR A 40 12.37 2.46 10.04
CA TYR A 40 13.05 1.21 9.67
C TYR A 40 12.56 -0.01 10.46
N THR A 41 11.95 0.21 11.63
CA THR A 41 11.33 -0.84 12.46
C THR A 41 9.82 -0.93 12.20
N ALA A 42 9.12 0.21 12.15
CA ALA A 42 7.68 0.28 11.99
C ALA A 42 7.20 -0.26 10.64
N HIS A 43 7.90 0.06 9.55
CA HIS A 43 7.54 -0.34 8.20
C HIS A 43 7.48 -1.88 8.02
N PRO A 44 8.57 -2.64 8.30
CA PRO A 44 8.51 -4.10 8.19
C PRO A 44 7.54 -4.72 9.21
N MET A 45 7.34 -4.12 10.38
CA MET A 45 6.34 -4.58 11.36
C MET A 45 4.91 -4.47 10.83
N ALA A 46 4.56 -3.34 10.19
CA ALA A 46 3.24 -3.15 9.59
C ALA A 46 2.97 -4.15 8.46
N ILE A 47 3.97 -4.43 7.61
CA ILE A 47 3.87 -5.46 6.58
C ILE A 47 3.62 -6.84 7.20
N ALA A 48 4.42 -7.20 8.22
CA ALA A 48 4.30 -8.47 8.90
C ALA A 48 2.95 -8.63 9.63
N HIS A 49 2.41 -7.56 10.20
CA HIS A 49 1.14 -7.56 10.93
C HIS A 49 -0.03 -8.04 10.05
N TYR A 50 -0.11 -7.55 8.81
CA TYR A 50 -1.16 -7.96 7.87
C TYR A 50 -0.81 -9.19 7.04
N GLY A 51 0.43 -9.66 7.10
CA GLY A 51 0.89 -10.83 6.34
C GLY A 51 0.79 -10.64 4.82
N VAL A 52 0.86 -9.41 4.35
CA VAL A 52 0.73 -9.07 2.93
C VAL A 52 2.09 -9.07 2.24
N SER A 53 2.10 -9.33 0.93
CA SER A 53 3.30 -9.15 0.11
C SER A 53 3.67 -7.66 0.04
N PRO A 54 4.96 -7.28 0.16
CA PRO A 54 5.38 -5.90 -0.09
C PRO A 54 4.91 -5.40 -1.46
N TYR A 55 4.89 -6.28 -2.48
CA TYR A 55 4.44 -5.94 -3.83
C TYR A 55 2.95 -5.52 -3.91
N SER A 56 2.15 -5.78 -2.87
CA SER A 56 0.73 -5.41 -2.82
C SER A 56 0.47 -4.00 -2.27
N LEU A 57 1.50 -3.32 -1.75
CA LEU A 57 1.34 -2.00 -1.11
C LEU A 57 1.07 -0.88 -2.11
N TYR A 58 1.51 -1.00 -3.37
CA TYR A 58 1.27 0.03 -4.38
C TYR A 58 0.34 -0.48 -5.48
N HIS A 59 -0.66 0.34 -5.79
CA HIS A 59 -1.59 0.08 -6.89
C HIS A 59 -0.86 0.14 -8.25
N PRO A 60 -1.22 -0.68 -9.26
CA PRO A 60 -0.64 -0.65 -10.60
C PRO A 60 -0.52 0.73 -11.24
N GLU A 61 -1.51 1.60 -11.01
CA GLU A 61 -1.50 2.98 -11.52
C GLU A 61 -0.32 3.80 -10.95
N VAL A 62 0.02 3.60 -9.67
CA VAL A 62 1.17 4.27 -9.04
C VAL A 62 2.47 3.73 -9.65
N ILE A 63 2.57 2.40 -9.80
CA ILE A 63 3.74 1.75 -10.40
C ILE A 63 3.99 2.26 -11.83
N LYS A 64 2.92 2.44 -12.61
CA LYS A 64 3.00 2.98 -13.99
C LYS A 64 3.32 4.47 -14.03
N ALA A 65 2.88 5.24 -13.03
CA ALA A 65 3.10 6.68 -12.97
C ALA A 65 4.55 7.06 -12.58
N TYR A 66 5.25 6.18 -11.85
CA TYR A 66 6.60 6.42 -11.33
C TYR A 66 7.57 5.26 -11.66
N PRO A 67 7.79 4.94 -12.94
CA PRO A 67 8.57 3.76 -13.35
C PRO A 67 10.03 3.75 -12.86
N GLU A 68 10.59 4.91 -12.52
CA GLU A 68 11.92 5.08 -11.93
C GLU A 68 12.01 4.59 -10.48
N ASP A 69 10.91 4.62 -9.74
CA ASP A 69 10.82 4.22 -8.33
C ASP A 69 10.53 2.72 -8.17
N PHE A 70 10.06 2.06 -9.24
CA PHE A 70 9.63 0.67 -9.23
C PHE A 70 10.43 -0.18 -10.22
N ASN A 71 11.15 -1.18 -9.69
CA ASN A 71 11.88 -2.13 -10.53
C ASN A 71 10.96 -3.16 -11.22
N LYS A 72 11.53 -3.97 -12.12
CA LYS A 72 10.82 -5.01 -12.89
C LYS A 72 10.10 -6.07 -12.05
N ASN A 73 10.44 -6.24 -10.77
CA ASN A 73 9.74 -7.20 -9.91
C ASN A 73 8.34 -6.69 -9.56
N TRP A 74 8.17 -5.38 -9.39
CA TRP A 74 6.87 -4.75 -9.15
C TRP A 74 5.94 -4.89 -10.34
N THR A 75 6.43 -4.58 -11.55
CA THR A 75 5.63 -4.73 -12.77
C THR A 75 5.25 -6.19 -13.00
N LYS A 76 6.21 -7.12 -12.81
CA LYS A 76 5.95 -8.57 -12.88
C LYS A 76 4.91 -9.05 -11.87
N ALA A 77 4.95 -8.57 -10.62
CA ALA A 77 4.00 -8.95 -9.58
C ALA A 77 2.55 -8.56 -9.93
N TRP A 78 2.39 -7.48 -10.70
CA TRP A 78 1.09 -6.96 -11.14
C TRP A 78 0.70 -7.34 -12.57
N GLY A 79 1.52 -8.11 -13.29
CA GLY A 79 1.26 -8.43 -14.70
C GLY A 79 1.23 -7.20 -15.60
N ILE A 80 2.02 -6.18 -15.27
CA ILE A 80 2.19 -4.96 -16.08
C ILE A 80 3.29 -5.25 -17.10
N GLU A 81 2.92 -5.28 -18.38
CA GLU A 81 3.85 -5.35 -19.53
C GLU A 81 4.45 -3.98 -19.85
#